data_AF-A0A6G8CEV5-F1
#
_entry.id   AF-A0A6G8CEV5-F1
#
_cell.length_a   1.000
_cell.length_b   1.000
_cell.length_c   1.000
_cell.angle_alpha   90.00
_cell.angle_beta   90.00
_cell.angle_gamma   90.00
#
_symmetry.space_group_name_H-M   'P 1'
#
loop_
_entity.id
_entity.type
_entity.pdbx_description
1 polymer ?
#
loop_
_entity_poly.entity_id
_entity_poly.type
_entity_poly.pdbx_seq_one_letter_code
_entity_poly.pdbx_strand_id
1 'polypeptide(L)'
;MKKMLILFAAFTLTAGAAFAQTPAAKPAQGRAQRGQMANKTPEQRAEARAANLSKSLGLSAEQTEKVRQLNLAQAKEMDAVRAKNVENRQKAKAARDRHDAQLKSILTADQYAKYEQQRTERMANRKGGRMKARG
;
A
#
# COMPACT_ATOMS: atom_id res chain seq x y z
N MET A 1 -6.33 -1.72 38.88
CA MET A 1 -5.26 -1.74 39.91
C MET A 1 -4.17 -2.67 39.39
N LYS A 2 -2.87 -2.38 39.40
CA LYS A 2 -2.08 -1.58 40.33
C LYS A 2 -0.67 -1.40 39.71
N LYS A 3 -0.11 -0.18 39.80
CA LYS A 3 1.32 0.19 39.84
C LYS A 3 2.13 -0.11 38.56
N MET A 4 2.87 0.85 38.01
CA MET A 4 4.17 1.22 38.57
C MET A 4 4.49 2.70 38.34
N LEU A 5 4.93 3.34 39.41
CA LEU A 5 5.47 4.68 39.49
C LEU A 5 6.93 4.48 39.92
N ILE A 6 7.90 4.86 39.09
CA ILE A 6 9.29 5.08 39.52
C ILE A 6 9.82 6.31 38.79
N LEU A 7 10.04 7.37 39.58
CA LEU A 7 10.90 8.51 39.30
C LEU A 7 12.34 8.04 39.10
N PHE A 8 13.05 8.59 38.12
CA PHE A 8 14.47 8.91 38.25
C PHE A 8 14.76 10.23 37.54
N ALA A 9 15.15 11.22 38.34
CA ALA A 9 15.74 12.46 37.88
C ALA A 9 17.22 12.22 37.54
N ALA A 10 17.69 12.74 36.41
CA ALA A 10 19.07 13.15 36.24
C ALA A 10 19.16 14.10 35.03
N PHE A 11 19.34 15.38 35.34
CA PHE A 11 19.69 16.43 34.41
C PHE A 11 21.21 16.39 34.24
N THR A 12 21.70 16.15 33.03
CA THR A 12 23.10 16.41 32.65
C THR A 12 23.14 17.22 31.36
N LEU A 13 23.57 18.48 31.51
CA LEU A 13 23.83 19.41 30.42
C LEU A 13 25.34 19.37 30.08
N THR A 14 25.66 19.66 28.80
CA THR A 14 26.96 20.11 28.22
C THR A 14 28.09 19.08 28.14
N ALA A 15 28.98 19.06 27.14
CA ALA A 15 29.10 19.68 25.81
C ALA A 15 30.20 18.88 25.06
N GLY A 16 30.11 18.75 23.74
CA GLY A 16 31.14 18.08 22.92
C GLY A 16 31.16 18.65 21.51
N ALA A 17 32.32 19.13 21.10
CA ALA A 17 32.55 20.07 20.00
C ALA A 17 32.47 19.46 18.58
N ALA A 18 32.13 20.35 17.65
CA ALA A 18 32.62 20.43 16.27
C ALA A 18 32.51 19.18 15.36
N PHE A 19 31.40 19.09 14.63
CA PHE A 19 31.44 18.59 13.26
C PHE A 19 31.22 19.77 12.30
N ALA A 20 32.21 19.98 11.44
CA ALA A 20 32.18 20.94 10.35
C ALA A 20 30.86 20.83 9.57
N GLN A 21 30.15 21.94 9.46
CA GLN A 21 28.95 22.07 8.67
C GLN A 21 29.33 22.10 7.19
N THR A 22 29.44 20.92 6.57
CA THR A 22 29.28 20.83 5.11
C THR A 22 27.83 21.19 4.81
N PRO A 23 27.53 22.21 3.98
CA PRO A 23 26.16 22.60 3.72
C PRO A 23 25.39 21.41 3.16
N ALA A 24 24.34 21.05 3.90
CA ALA A 24 23.43 19.98 3.60
C ALA A 24 22.87 20.13 2.18
N ALA A 25 23.34 19.29 1.26
CA ALA A 25 22.53 18.91 0.11
C ALA A 25 21.30 18.18 0.67
N LYS A 26 20.18 18.89 0.79
CA LYS A 26 18.89 18.35 1.22
C LYS A 26 18.61 17.08 0.39
N PRO A 27 18.64 15.86 0.95
CA PRO A 27 18.17 14.70 0.20
C PRO A 27 16.67 14.88 0.02
N ALA A 28 16.26 14.98 -1.26
CA ALA A 28 14.90 15.20 -1.70
C ALA A 28 13.89 14.38 -0.87
N GLN A 29 13.00 15.09 -0.17
CA GLN A 29 11.93 14.54 0.68
C GLN A 29 10.89 13.67 -0.06
N GLY A 30 11.09 13.36 -1.35
CA GLY A 30 10.24 12.47 -2.14
C GLY A 30 10.61 10.99 -2.14
N ARG A 31 11.78 10.59 -1.61
CA ARG A 31 12.26 9.18 -1.69
C ARG A 31 11.94 8.34 -0.43
N ALA A 32 11.85 8.96 0.75
CA ALA A 32 11.60 8.25 2.01
C ALA A 32 10.20 7.61 2.09
N GLN A 33 9.20 8.17 1.42
CA GLN A 33 7.84 7.62 1.41
C GLN A 33 7.68 6.43 0.44
N ARG A 34 8.54 6.32 -0.58
CA ARG A 34 8.62 5.13 -1.45
C ARG A 34 9.29 3.95 -0.76
N GLY A 35 10.21 4.18 0.17
CA GLY A 35 10.90 3.11 0.92
C GLY A 35 9.97 2.38 1.90
N GLN A 36 9.05 3.10 2.55
CA GLN A 36 8.16 2.50 3.55
C GLN A 36 7.08 1.58 2.94
N MET A 37 6.63 1.85 1.71
CA MET A 37 5.74 0.94 0.97
C MET A 37 6.48 -0.22 0.29
N ALA A 38 7.83 -0.15 0.18
CA ALA A 38 8.65 -1.23 -0.36
C ALA A 38 8.90 -2.36 0.65
N ASN A 39 8.61 -2.16 1.93
CA ASN A 39 8.94 -3.12 3.00
C ASN A 39 7.82 -4.12 3.34
N LYS A 40 6.65 -4.06 2.66
CA LYS A 40 5.58 -5.03 2.92
C LYS A 40 5.78 -6.29 2.08
N THR A 41 5.73 -7.44 2.74
CA THR A 41 5.77 -8.73 2.04
C THR A 41 4.54 -8.90 1.12
N PRO A 42 4.60 -9.77 0.09
CA PRO A 42 3.42 -10.13 -0.70
C PRO A 42 2.21 -10.51 0.16
N GLU A 43 2.43 -11.26 1.23
CA GLU A 43 1.43 -11.74 2.16
C GLU A 43 0.77 -10.58 2.90
N GLN A 44 1.55 -9.66 3.46
CA GLN A 44 1.03 -8.48 4.16
C GLN A 44 0.24 -7.56 3.21
N ARG A 45 0.67 -7.44 1.95
CA ARG A 45 -0.06 -6.64 0.95
C ARG A 45 -1.37 -7.33 0.55
N ALA A 46 -1.37 -8.65 0.41
CA ALA A 46 -2.56 -9.42 0.09
C ALA A 46 -3.58 -9.35 1.22
N GLU A 47 -3.13 -9.52 2.47
CA GLU A 47 -3.94 -9.41 3.68
C GLU A 47 -4.59 -8.04 3.79
N ALA A 48 -3.80 -6.97 3.71
CA ALA A 48 -4.32 -5.61 3.80
C ALA A 48 -5.35 -5.30 2.70
N ARG A 49 -5.16 -5.82 1.49
CA ARG A 49 -6.13 -5.65 0.40
C ARG A 49 -7.42 -6.42 0.66
N ALA A 50 -7.30 -7.68 1.10
CA ALA A 50 -8.46 -8.51 1.43
C ALA A 50 -9.27 -7.90 2.58
N ALA A 51 -8.62 -7.46 3.66
CA ALA A 51 -9.27 -6.80 4.78
C ALA A 51 -10.00 -5.51 4.36
N ASN A 52 -9.39 -4.68 3.52
CA ASN A 52 -10.03 -3.46 3.01
C ASN A 52 -11.24 -3.77 2.12
N LEU A 53 -11.14 -4.76 1.22
CA LEU A 53 -12.26 -5.19 0.39
C LEU A 53 -13.36 -5.81 1.25
N SER A 54 -13.00 -6.63 2.23
CA SER A 54 -13.92 -7.22 3.21
C SER A 54 -14.74 -6.16 3.91
N LYS A 55 -14.08 -5.14 4.49
CA LYS A 55 -14.77 -4.03 5.16
C LYS A 55 -15.63 -3.19 4.22
N SER A 56 -15.12 -2.87 3.02
CA SER A 56 -15.80 -1.94 2.12
C SER A 56 -16.94 -2.56 1.33
N LEU A 57 -16.86 -3.87 1.04
CA LEU A 57 -17.85 -4.61 0.26
C LEU A 57 -18.73 -5.51 1.13
N GLY A 58 -18.40 -5.71 2.41
CA GLY A 58 -19.10 -6.63 3.30
C GLY A 58 -18.90 -8.08 2.86
N LEU A 59 -17.64 -8.49 2.64
CA LEU A 59 -17.34 -9.85 2.20
C LEU A 59 -17.52 -10.85 3.33
N SER A 60 -18.00 -12.06 3.02
CA SER A 60 -17.98 -13.18 3.97
C SER A 60 -16.55 -13.61 4.30
N ALA A 61 -16.37 -14.43 5.34
CA ALA A 61 -15.06 -14.99 5.68
C ALA A 61 -14.48 -15.81 4.51
N GLU A 62 -15.32 -16.62 3.87
CA GLU A 62 -14.92 -17.44 2.72
C GLU A 62 -14.52 -16.57 1.51
N GLN A 63 -15.30 -15.54 1.20
CA GLN A 63 -14.98 -14.59 0.13
C GLN A 63 -13.69 -13.82 0.44
N THR A 64 -13.49 -13.42 1.70
CA THR A 64 -12.28 -12.71 2.15
C THR A 64 -11.03 -13.57 1.94
N GLU A 65 -11.08 -14.85 2.30
CA GLU A 65 -9.96 -15.76 2.10
C GLU A 65 -9.66 -15.99 0.60
N LYS A 66 -10.69 -16.19 -0.23
CA LYS A 66 -10.53 -16.31 -1.69
C LYS A 66 -9.90 -15.04 -2.29
N VAL A 67 -10.35 -13.86 -1.86
CA VAL A 67 -9.76 -12.56 -2.28
C VAL A 67 -8.33 -12.41 -1.80
N ARG A 68 -8.00 -12.85 -0.58
CA ARG A 68 -6.63 -12.84 -0.04
C ARG A 68 -5.69 -13.69 -0.90
N GLN A 69 -6.10 -14.91 -1.23
CA GLN A 69 -5.32 -15.82 -2.09
C GLN A 69 -5.12 -15.24 -3.49
N LEU A 70 -6.16 -14.68 -4.09
CA LEU A 70 -6.09 -13.99 -5.38
C LEU A 70 -5.09 -12.81 -5.34
N ASN A 71 -5.17 -11.98 -4.31
CA ASN A 71 -4.26 -10.84 -4.14
C ASN A 71 -2.81 -11.28 -3.87
N LEU A 72 -2.60 -12.42 -3.21
CA LEU A 72 -1.27 -12.97 -2.96
C LEU A 72 -0.61 -13.42 -4.27
N ALA A 73 -1.35 -14.14 -5.12
CA ALA A 73 -0.86 -14.54 -6.43
C ALA A 73 -0.47 -13.32 -7.27
N GLN A 74 -1.33 -12.31 -7.32
CA GLN A 74 -1.04 -11.05 -8.03
C GLN A 74 0.18 -10.32 -7.45
N ALA A 75 0.31 -10.26 -6.12
CA ALA A 75 1.44 -9.61 -5.47
C ALA A 75 2.77 -10.29 -5.81
N LYS A 76 2.80 -11.62 -5.81
CA LYS A 76 3.98 -12.41 -6.20
C LYS A 76 4.34 -12.22 -7.67
N GLU A 77 3.34 -12.25 -8.57
CA GLU A 77 3.57 -12.00 -10.00
C GLU A 77 4.16 -10.60 -10.24
N MET A 78 3.59 -9.59 -9.60
CA MET A 78 4.06 -8.21 -9.75
C MET A 78 5.48 -7.99 -9.20
N ASP A 79 5.85 -8.67 -8.11
CA ASP A 79 7.22 -8.62 -7.60
C ASP A 79 8.20 -9.31 -8.55
N ALA A 80 7.83 -10.46 -9.13
CA ALA A 80 8.64 -11.15 -10.13
C ALA A 80 8.84 -10.31 -11.40
N VAL A 81 7.80 -9.60 -11.86
CA VAL A 81 7.89 -8.66 -12.99
C VAL A 81 8.82 -7.48 -12.65
N ARG A 82 8.68 -6.90 -11.45
CA ARG A 82 9.52 -5.79 -10.99
C ARG A 82 10.98 -6.21 -10.86
N ALA A 83 11.27 -7.39 -10.32
CA ALA A 83 12.64 -7.91 -10.18
C ALA A 83 13.34 -8.05 -11.53
N LYS A 84 12.60 -8.33 -12.61
CA LYS A 84 13.14 -8.43 -13.97
C LYS A 84 13.33 -7.07 -14.66
N ASN A 85 12.99 -5.94 -14.01
CA ASN A 85 12.99 -4.59 -14.60
C ASN A 85 12.23 -4.48 -15.93
N VAL A 86 11.29 -5.40 -16.19
CA VAL A 86 10.50 -5.40 -17.42
C VAL A 86 9.28 -4.51 -17.20
N GLU A 87 9.34 -3.26 -17.65
CA GLU A 87 8.15 -2.42 -17.73
C GLU A 87 7.33 -2.81 -18.97
N ASN A 88 6.54 -3.88 -18.85
CA ASN A 88 5.60 -4.26 -19.89
C ASN A 88 4.18 -3.83 -19.51
N ARG A 89 3.80 -2.64 -19.97
CA ARG A 89 2.47 -2.05 -19.75
C ARG A 89 1.33 -2.98 -20.20
N GLN A 90 1.52 -3.75 -21.27
CA GLN A 90 0.51 -4.70 -21.75
C GLN A 90 0.36 -5.89 -20.78
N LYS A 91 1.48 -6.47 -20.29
CA LYS A 91 1.44 -7.53 -19.27
C LYS A 91 0.78 -7.05 -17.98
N ALA A 92 1.10 -5.83 -17.54
CA ALA A 92 0.46 -5.24 -16.37
C ALA A 92 -1.05 -4.99 -16.57
N LYS A 93 -1.50 -4.66 -17.79
CA LYS A 93 -2.93 -4.57 -18.10
C LYS A 93 -3.58 -5.95 -18.06
N ALA A 94 -3.00 -6.94 -18.74
CA ALA A 94 -3.54 -8.30 -18.77
C ALA A 94 -3.64 -8.92 -17.37
N ALA A 95 -2.64 -8.71 -16.51
CA ALA A 95 -2.68 -9.18 -15.12
C ALA A 95 -3.80 -8.52 -14.29
N ARG A 96 -4.11 -7.23 -14.56
CA ARG A 96 -5.26 -6.55 -13.94
C ARG A 96 -6.57 -7.11 -14.46
N ASP A 97 -6.72 -7.28 -15.76
CA ASP A 97 -7.96 -7.79 -16.36
C ASP A 97 -8.27 -9.22 -15.85
N ARG A 98 -7.25 -10.07 -15.73
CA ARG A 98 -7.40 -11.41 -15.13
C ARG A 98 -7.83 -11.35 -13.67
N HIS A 99 -7.18 -10.49 -12.89
CA HIS A 99 -7.53 -10.30 -11.48
C HIS A 99 -8.97 -9.80 -11.32
N ASP A 100 -9.40 -8.82 -12.11
CA ASP A 100 -10.76 -8.30 -12.08
C ASP A 100 -11.79 -9.39 -12.46
N ALA A 101 -11.48 -10.24 -13.45
CA ALA A 101 -12.34 -11.37 -13.83
C ALA A 101 -12.47 -12.42 -12.72
N GLN A 102 -11.36 -12.80 -12.07
CA GLN A 102 -11.37 -13.72 -10.95
C GLN A 102 -12.10 -13.12 -9.74
N LEU A 103 -11.89 -11.84 -9.47
CA LEU A 103 -12.59 -11.14 -8.40
C LEU A 103 -14.11 -11.15 -8.64
N LYS A 104 -14.55 -10.92 -9.88
CA LYS A 104 -15.98 -10.99 -10.25
C LYS A 104 -16.60 -12.36 -9.96
N SER A 105 -15.85 -13.46 -10.10
CA SER A 105 -16.35 -14.80 -9.75
C SER A 105 -16.44 -15.08 -8.25
N ILE A 106 -15.75 -14.31 -7.40
CA ILE A 106 -15.76 -14.47 -5.94
C ILE A 106 -16.86 -13.59 -5.30
N LEU A 107 -17.12 -12.43 -5.90
CA LEU A 107 -18.06 -11.44 -5.40
C LEU A 107 -19.48 -11.70 -5.89
N THR A 108 -20.47 -11.28 -5.10
CA THR A 108 -21.85 -11.17 -5.61
C THR A 108 -21.96 -10.01 -6.61
N ALA A 109 -23.05 -9.97 -7.38
CA ALA A 109 -23.32 -8.90 -8.33
C ALA A 109 -23.27 -7.51 -7.67
N ASP A 110 -23.93 -7.37 -6.51
CA ASP A 110 -23.98 -6.10 -5.77
C ASP A 110 -22.61 -5.68 -5.21
N GLN A 111 -21.86 -6.65 -4.67
CA GLN A 111 -20.49 -6.40 -4.18
C GLN A 111 -19.56 -5.98 -5.32
N TYR A 112 -19.69 -6.60 -6.49
CA TYR A 112 -18.89 -6.25 -7.67
C TYR A 112 -19.27 -4.86 -8.23
N ALA A 113 -20.55 -4.52 -8.27
CA ALA A 113 -21.01 -3.19 -8.67
C ALA A 113 -20.42 -2.10 -7.76
N LYS A 114 -20.46 -2.33 -6.43
CA LYS A 114 -19.84 -1.42 -5.46
C LYS A 114 -18.32 -1.31 -5.63
N TYR A 115 -17.65 -2.42 -5.93
CA TYR A 115 -16.22 -2.43 -6.22
C TYR A 115 -15.87 -1.55 -7.44
N GLU A 116 -16.61 -1.71 -8.55
CA GLU A 116 -16.40 -0.94 -9.78
C GLU A 116 -16.68 0.57 -9.57
N GLN A 117 -17.70 0.91 -8.78
CA GLN A 117 -17.95 2.29 -8.39
C GLN A 117 -16.76 2.88 -7.62
N GLN A 118 -16.31 2.22 -6.55
CA GLN A 118 -15.14 2.68 -5.78
C GLN A 118 -13.88 2.77 -6.63
N ARG A 119 -13.71 1.86 -7.60
CA ARG A 119 -12.58 1.87 -8.54
C ARG A 119 -12.65 3.10 -9.45
N THR A 120 -13.83 3.42 -9.97
CA THR A 120 -14.06 4.60 -10.81
C THR A 120 -13.81 5.90 -10.05
N GLU A 121 -14.34 6.03 -8.83
CA GLU A 121 -14.12 7.19 -7.95
C GLU A 121 -12.63 7.39 -7.65
N ARG A 122 -11.92 6.31 -7.30
CA ARG A 122 -10.46 6.36 -7.08
C ARG A 122 -9.72 6.83 -8.33
N MET A 123 -10.14 6.39 -9.52
CA MET A 123 -9.53 6.81 -10.79
C MET A 123 -9.81 8.29 -11.10
N ALA A 124 -11.04 8.76 -10.86
CA ALA A 124 -11.42 10.15 -11.05
C ALA A 124 -10.62 11.08 -10.13
N ASN A 125 -10.54 10.75 -8.83
CA ASN A 125 -9.75 11.52 -7.85
C ASN A 125 -8.28 11.59 -8.23
N ARG A 126 -7.72 10.51 -8.77
CA ARG A 126 -6.32 10.45 -9.21
C ARG A 126 -6.05 11.30 -10.45
N LYS A 127 -7.02 11.43 -11.36
CA LYS A 127 -6.96 12.33 -12.52
C LYS A 127 -7.10 13.79 -12.10
N GLY A 128 -8.08 14.12 -11.25
CA GLY A 128 -8.30 15.46 -10.73
C GLY A 128 -7.09 16.02 -9.94
N GLY A 129 -6.48 15.19 -9.10
CA GLY A 129 -5.26 15.57 -8.35
C GLY A 129 -4.05 15.79 -9.26
N ARG A 130 -3.91 15.04 -10.37
CA ARG A 130 -2.83 15.28 -11.36
C ARG A 130 -3.04 16.55 -12.17
N MET A 131 -4.28 16.98 -12.39
CA MET A 131 -4.57 18.24 -13.07
C MET A 131 -4.18 19.44 -12.19
N LYS A 132 -4.57 19.41 -10.90
CA LYS A 132 -4.25 20.47 -9.92
C LYS A 132 -2.77 20.60 -9.60
N ALA A 133 -1.97 19.55 -9.74
CA ALA A 133 -0.53 19.58 -9.50
C ALA A 133 0.30 20.04 -10.70
N ARG A 134 -0.34 20.31 -11.86
CA ARG A 134 0.32 20.68 -13.12
C ARG A 134 -0.07 22.07 -13.65
N GLY A 135 -1.02 22.74 -13.01
CA GLY A 135 -1.36 24.15 -13.22
C GLY A 135 -0.94 24.95 -12.02
#